data_AF-A0A931BNT5-F1
#
_entry.id   AF-A0A931BNT5-F1
#
_cell.length_a   1.000
_cell.length_b   1.000
_cell.length_c   1.000
_cell.angle_alpha   90.00
_cell.angle_beta   90.00
_cell.angle_gamma   90.00
#
_symmetry.space_group_name_H-M   'P 1'
#
loop_
_entity.id
_entity.type
_entity.pdbx_description
1 polymer ?
#
loop_
_entity_poly.entity_id
_entity_poly.type
_entity_poly.pdbx_seq_one_letter_code
_entity_poly.pdbx_strand_id
1 'polypeptide(L)'
;MNPLLVPIIGSIAEKVVDRLISAPAVPVARVDAPAVREEVAAVVKPVIEHLTNNEPWYASRVTWGAIATILSGLSALIMAAANGEPSIEIYATALTGIGGGFYTLYGRWKARKPLGA
;
A
#
# COMPACT_ATOMS: atom_id res chain seq x y z
N MET A 1 6.14 -9.79 16.56
CA MET A 1 4.97 -9.95 15.67
C MET A 1 4.07 -8.74 15.90
N ASN A 2 3.71 -7.97 14.87
CA ASN A 2 2.98 -6.71 15.05
C ASN A 2 1.58 -7.01 15.65
N PRO A 3 1.20 -6.43 16.81
CA PRO A 3 -0.04 -6.77 17.51
C PRO A 3 -1.33 -6.51 16.70
N LEU A 4 -1.26 -5.71 15.63
CA LEU A 4 -2.37 -5.44 14.72
C LEU A 4 -2.55 -6.49 13.60
N LEU A 5 -1.55 -7.34 13.34
CA LEU A 5 -1.63 -8.34 12.27
C LEU A 5 -2.57 -9.49 12.61
N VAL A 6 -2.57 -9.93 13.88
CA VAL A 6 -3.38 -11.04 14.37
C VAL A 6 -4.89 -10.78 14.22
N PRO A 7 -5.44 -9.63 14.66
CA PRO A 7 -6.88 -9.36 14.49
C PRO A 7 -7.29 -9.17 13.02
N ILE A 8 -6.44 -8.56 12.18
CA ILE A 8 -6.74 -8.35 10.75
C ILE A 8 -6.80 -9.70 10.02
N ILE A 9 -5.80 -10.56 10.21
CA ILE A 9 -5.77 -11.90 9.60
C ILE A 9 -6.93 -12.75 10.12
N GLY A 10 -7.26 -12.67 11.42
CA GLY A 10 -8.41 -13.33 12.02
C GLY A 10 -9.73 -12.95 11.33
N SER A 11 -9.98 -11.66 11.15
CA SER A 11 -11.22 -11.18 10.49
C SER A 11 -11.34 -11.58 9.01
N ILE A 12 -10.21 -11.75 8.32
CA ILE A 12 -10.19 -12.22 6.93
C ILE A 12 -10.49 -13.72 6.89
N ALA A 13 -9.88 -14.50 7.79
CA ALA A 13 -10.14 -15.93 7.90
C ALA A 13 -11.61 -16.21 8.21
N GLU A 14 -12.23 -15.45 9.13
CA GLU A 14 -13.66 -15.53 9.44
C GLU A 14 -14.53 -15.25 8.19
N LYS A 15 -14.25 -14.19 7.44
CA LYS A 15 -15.00 -13.88 6.19
C LYS A 15 -14.88 -14.96 5.13
N VAL A 16 -13.72 -15.62 5.02
CA VAL A 16 -13.53 -16.74 4.08
C VAL A 16 -14.31 -17.96 4.56
N VAL A 17 -14.28 -18.26 5.86
CA VAL A 17 -15.06 -19.35 6.47
C VAL A 17 -16.57 -19.12 6.27
N ASP A 18 -17.06 -17.91 6.54
CA ASP A 18 -18.48 -17.55 6.34
C ASP A 18 -18.92 -17.70 4.89
N ARG A 19 -18.06 -17.30 3.94
CA ARG A 19 -18.31 -17.48 2.50
C ARG A 19 -18.39 -18.95 2.12
N LEU A 20 -17.46 -19.78 2.62
CA LEU A 20 -17.40 -21.20 2.32
C LEU A 20 -18.59 -21.97 2.92
N ILE A 21 -19.03 -21.59 4.13
CA ILE A 21 -20.21 -22.17 4.78
C ILE A 21 -21.51 -21.73 4.10
N SER A 22 -21.56 -20.50 3.57
CA SER A 22 -22.74 -19.96 2.87
C SER A 22 -22.91 -20.49 1.43
N ALA A 23 -21.91 -21.20 0.89
CA ALA A 23 -21.98 -21.81 -0.42
C ALA A 23 -22.85 -23.09 -0.37
N PRO A 24 -23.96 -23.19 -1.12
CA PRO A 24 -24.94 -24.29 -0.99
C PRO A 24 -24.45 -25.71 -1.30
N ALA A 25 -23.18 -25.90 -1.69
CA ALA A 25 -22.70 -27.12 -2.33
C ALA A 25 -21.50 -27.82 -1.65
N VAL A 26 -20.97 -27.33 -0.52
CA VAL A 26 -19.77 -27.94 0.08
C VAL A 26 -20.04 -28.35 1.53
N PRO A 27 -20.33 -29.63 1.82
CA PRO A 27 -20.14 -30.17 3.16
C PRO A 27 -18.65 -30.04 3.48
N VAL A 28 -18.27 -29.07 4.31
CA VAL A 28 -16.85 -28.84 4.66
C VAL A 28 -16.34 -30.03 5.48
N ALA A 29 -15.80 -31.04 4.78
CA ALA A 29 -15.18 -32.20 5.39
C ALA A 29 -13.67 -31.99 5.48
N ARG A 30 -12.97 -32.80 6.31
CA ARG A 30 -11.50 -32.70 6.42
C ARG A 30 -10.78 -32.84 5.07
N VAL A 31 -11.42 -33.50 4.09
CA VAL A 31 -10.88 -33.69 2.74
C VAL A 31 -10.81 -32.38 1.94
N ASP A 32 -11.63 -31.38 2.27
CA ASP A 32 -11.67 -30.07 1.60
C ASP A 32 -10.62 -29.09 2.16
N ALA A 33 -9.90 -29.48 3.21
CA ALA A 33 -8.88 -28.66 3.84
C ALA A 33 -7.83 -28.09 2.86
N PRO A 34 -7.37 -28.78 1.80
CA PRO A 34 -6.49 -28.20 0.79
C PRO A 34 -7.14 -27.06 0.01
N ALA A 35 -8.40 -27.23 -0.43
CA ALA A 35 -9.14 -26.21 -1.18
C ALA A 35 -9.42 -24.97 -0.33
N VAL A 36 -9.82 -25.17 0.93
CA VAL A 36 -10.01 -24.08 1.90
C VAL A 36 -8.70 -23.33 2.15
N ARG A 37 -7.57 -24.04 2.29
CA ARG A 37 -6.25 -23.41 2.46
C ARG A 37 -5.85 -22.58 1.25
N GLU A 38 -6.13 -23.05 0.04
CA GLU A 38 -5.81 -22.34 -1.20
C GLU A 38 -6.65 -21.06 -1.32
N GLU A 39 -7.95 -21.12 -1.04
CA GLU A 39 -8.82 -19.94 -1.01
C GLU A 39 -8.37 -18.90 0.04
N VAL A 40 -8.11 -19.35 1.27
CA VAL A 40 -7.60 -18.47 2.33
C VAL A 40 -6.27 -17.84 1.92
N ALA A 41 -5.34 -18.63 1.37
CA ALA A 41 -4.05 -18.13 0.92
C ALA A 41 -4.20 -17.10 -0.21
N ALA A 42 -5.12 -17.31 -1.15
CA ALA A 42 -5.39 -16.38 -2.24
C ALA A 42 -5.91 -15.02 -1.74
N VAL A 43 -6.70 -15.01 -0.67
CA VAL A 43 -7.23 -13.76 -0.08
C VAL A 43 -6.22 -13.10 0.85
N VAL A 44 -5.49 -13.88 1.65
CA VAL A 44 -4.58 -13.36 2.68
C VAL A 44 -3.25 -12.89 2.09
N LYS A 45 -2.72 -13.57 1.06
CA LYS A 45 -1.45 -13.23 0.42
C LYS A 45 -1.34 -11.75 0.00
N PRO A 46 -2.28 -11.17 -0.79
CA PRO A 46 -2.18 -9.76 -1.18
C PRO A 46 -2.27 -8.81 0.02
N VAL A 47 -3.02 -9.16 1.07
CA VAL A 47 -3.10 -8.36 2.30
C VAL A 47 -1.77 -8.36 3.05
N ILE A 48 -1.12 -9.52 3.17
CA ILE A 48 0.21 -9.61 3.78
C ILE A 48 1.23 -8.85 2.94
N GLU A 49 1.22 -8.99 1.61
CA GLU A 49 2.13 -8.26 0.72
C GLU A 49 1.96 -6.74 0.87
N HIS A 50 0.73 -6.26 1.01
CA HIS A 50 0.46 -4.85 1.27
C HIS A 50 0.97 -4.40 2.65
N LEU A 51 0.63 -5.14 3.72
CA LEU A 51 1.04 -4.81 5.09
C LEU A 51 2.55 -4.91 5.33
N THR A 52 3.23 -5.78 4.58
CA THR A 52 4.68 -5.95 4.63
C THR A 52 5.42 -5.13 3.58
N ASN A 53 4.69 -4.32 2.79
CA ASN A 53 5.25 -3.46 1.76
C ASN A 53 6.05 -4.24 0.67
N ASN A 54 5.70 -5.51 0.44
CA ASN A 54 6.34 -6.42 -0.52
C ASN A 54 5.64 -6.45 -1.89
N GLU A 55 4.53 -5.74 -2.06
CA GLU A 55 3.87 -5.59 -3.37
C GLU A 55 4.82 -4.94 -4.40
N PRO A 56 4.80 -5.37 -5.67
CA PRO A 56 5.65 -4.81 -6.71
C PRO A 56 5.37 -3.31 -6.90
N TRP A 57 6.41 -2.54 -7.21
CA TRP A 57 6.33 -1.07 -7.23
C TRP A 57 5.22 -0.52 -8.13
N TYR A 58 4.94 -1.19 -9.25
CA TYR A 58 3.93 -0.77 -10.23
C TYR A 58 2.48 -1.00 -9.77
N ALA A 59 2.25 -1.90 -8.80
CA ALA A 59 0.92 -2.13 -8.22
C ALA A 59 0.68 -1.25 -6.98
N SER A 60 1.72 -0.56 -6.52
CA SER A 60 1.67 0.18 -5.27
C SER A 60 1.04 1.56 -5.41
N ARG A 61 -0.04 1.78 -4.67
CA ARG A 61 -0.67 3.10 -4.52
C ARG A 61 0.25 4.14 -3.87
N VAL A 62 1.12 3.71 -2.96
CA VAL A 62 2.09 4.59 -2.28
C VAL A 62 3.15 5.06 -3.26
N THR A 63 3.70 4.16 -4.09
CA THR A 63 4.65 4.54 -5.14
C THR A 63 4.04 5.52 -6.12
N TRP A 64 2.84 5.22 -6.65
CA TRP A 64 2.17 6.10 -7.61
C TRP A 64 1.77 7.45 -7.01
N GLY A 65 1.31 7.48 -5.77
CA GLY A 65 1.02 8.75 -5.07
C GLY A 65 2.27 9.62 -4.88
N ALA A 66 3.40 9.01 -4.55
CA ALA A 66 4.67 9.73 -4.44
C ALA A 66 5.16 10.26 -5.79
N ILE A 67 5.06 9.46 -6.87
CA ILE A 67 5.37 9.91 -8.23
C ILE A 67 4.47 11.09 -8.63
N ALA A 68 3.16 10.98 -8.41
CA ALA A 68 2.22 12.05 -8.73
C ALA A 68 2.53 13.34 -7.97
N THR A 69 2.92 13.23 -6.69
CA THR A 69 3.33 14.38 -5.87
C THR A 69 4.58 15.06 -6.44
N ILE A 70 5.59 14.27 -6.83
CA ILE A 70 6.81 14.78 -7.47
C ILE A 70 6.47 15.50 -8.77
N LEU A 71 5.69 14.86 -9.64
CA LEU A 71 5.29 15.44 -10.93
C LEU A 71 4.49 16.73 -10.74
N SER A 72 3.55 16.75 -9.79
CA SER A 72 2.77 17.94 -9.48
C SER A 72 3.64 19.10 -9.00
N GLY A 73 4.63 18.83 -8.14
CA GLY A 73 5.59 19.85 -7.71
C GLY A 73 6.45 20.36 -8.86
N LEU A 74 6.95 19.48 -9.72
CA LEU A 74 7.72 19.86 -10.92
C LEU A 74 6.87 20.73 -11.87
N SER A 75 5.62 20.35 -12.11
CA SER A 75 4.69 21.15 -12.91
C SER A 75 4.47 22.54 -12.31
N ALA A 76 4.32 22.66 -10.98
CA ALA A 76 4.20 23.95 -10.33
C ALA A 76 5.44 24.83 -10.53
N LEU A 77 6.64 24.27 -10.42
CA LEU A 77 7.90 24.99 -10.67
C LEU A 77 8.03 25.48 -12.11
N ILE A 78 7.69 24.63 -13.08
CA ILE A 78 7.72 24.98 -14.51
C ILE A 78 6.73 26.11 -14.80
N MET A 79 5.51 26.04 -14.27
CA MET A 79 4.50 27.08 -14.44
C MET A 79 4.91 28.41 -13.81
N ALA A 80 5.44 28.38 -12.59
CA ALA A 80 5.94 29.59 -11.91
C ALA A 80 7.06 30.27 -12.70
N ALA A 81 8.01 29.47 -13.23
CA ALA A 81 9.09 29.98 -14.07
C ALA A 81 8.57 30.55 -15.40
N ALA A 82 7.62 29.87 -16.07
CA ALA A 82 7.03 30.32 -17.33
C ALA A 82 6.23 31.62 -17.19
N ASN A 83 5.54 31.79 -16.05
CA ASN A 83 4.76 32.99 -15.75
C ASN A 83 5.62 34.13 -15.16
N GLY A 84 6.91 33.89 -14.90
CA GLY A 84 7.80 34.87 -14.29
C GLY A 84 7.36 35.26 -12.87
N GLU A 85 6.85 34.31 -12.09
CA GLU A 85 6.33 34.53 -10.73
C GLU A 85 7.37 34.11 -9.67
N PRO A 86 8.14 35.06 -9.10
CA PRO A 86 9.19 34.75 -8.12
C PRO A 86 8.60 34.59 -6.70
N SER A 87 7.54 33.79 -6.55
CA SER A 87 6.93 33.56 -5.23
C SER A 87 7.67 32.46 -4.49
N ILE A 88 8.40 32.84 -3.44
CA ILE A 88 9.13 31.91 -2.58
C ILE A 88 8.22 30.83 -1.98
N GLU A 89 6.94 31.14 -1.76
CA GLU A 89 5.93 30.22 -1.24
C GLU A 89 5.60 29.11 -2.24
N ILE A 90 5.49 29.46 -3.53
CA ILE A 90 5.27 28.48 -4.61
C ILE A 90 6.49 27.55 -4.72
N TYR A 91 7.69 28.12 -4.75
CA TYR A 91 8.93 27.35 -4.83
C TYR A 91 9.11 26.44 -3.60
N ALA A 92 8.92 26.97 -2.40
CA ALA A 92 9.06 26.20 -1.16
C ALA A 92 8.04 25.06 -1.12
N THR A 93 6.77 25.32 -1.40
CA THR A 93 5.71 24.29 -1.39
C THR A 93 6.00 23.19 -2.40
N ALA A 94 6.37 23.56 -3.63
CA ALA A 94 6.68 22.59 -4.67
C ALA A 94 7.91 21.74 -4.33
N LEU A 95 8.98 22.36 -3.82
CA LEU A 95 10.20 21.66 -3.39
C LEU A 95 9.93 20.73 -2.19
N THR A 96 9.13 21.16 -1.22
CA THR A 96 8.72 20.31 -0.10
C THR A 96 7.89 19.12 -0.58
N GLY A 97 6.97 19.31 -1.52
CA GLY A 97 6.20 18.22 -2.14
C GLY A 97 7.09 17.20 -2.87
N ILE A 98 8.02 17.69 -3.70
CA ILE A 98 9.01 16.85 -4.39
C ILE A 98 9.88 16.09 -3.38
N GLY A 99 10.43 16.79 -2.38
CA GLY A 99 11.24 16.20 -1.33
C GLY A 99 10.49 15.13 -0.53
N GLY A 100 9.23 15.40 -0.17
CA GLY A 100 8.35 14.45 0.51
C GLY A 100 8.03 13.21 -0.34
N GLY A 101 7.83 13.39 -1.65
CA GLY A 101 7.66 12.28 -2.59
C GLY A 101 8.91 11.39 -2.67
N PHE A 102 10.09 11.97 -2.82
CA PHE A 102 11.34 11.21 -2.80
C PHE A 102 11.58 10.53 -1.45
N TYR A 103 11.30 11.21 -0.34
CA TYR A 103 11.40 10.63 1.00
C TYR A 103 10.47 9.43 1.17
N THR A 104 9.24 9.51 0.64
CA THR A 104 8.27 8.40 0.65
C THR A 104 8.78 7.20 -0.14
N LEU A 105 9.32 7.42 -1.35
CA LEU A 105 9.91 6.34 -2.16
C LEU A 105 11.14 5.72 -1.49
N TYR A 106 12.00 6.54 -0.89
CA TYR A 106 13.14 6.07 -0.10
C TYR A 106 12.69 5.23 1.10
N GLY A 107 11.68 5.71 1.83
CA GLY A 107 11.06 5.00 2.94
C GLY A 107 10.55 3.63 2.52
N ARG A 108 9.92 3.56 1.35
CA ARG A 108 9.36 2.34 0.81
C ARG A 108 10.42 1.33 0.36
N TRP A 109 11.45 1.78 -0.37
CA TRP A 109 12.38 0.87 -1.06
C TRP A 109 13.66 0.58 -0.28
N LYS A 110 14.07 1.47 0.62
CA LYS A 110 15.40 1.41 1.26
C LYS A 110 15.34 1.49 2.78
N ALA A 111 14.42 2.25 3.35
CA ALA A 111 14.30 2.31 4.81
C ALA A 111 13.71 0.98 5.34
N ARG A 112 14.47 0.28 6.19
CA ARG A 112 14.04 -0.98 6.83
C ARG A 112 13.66 -0.83 8.30
N LYS A 113 13.83 0.36 8.87
CA LYS A 113 13.51 0.66 10.27
C LYS A 113 12.19 1.44 10.35
N PRO A 114 11.27 1.09 11.27
CA PRO A 114 10.10 1.90 11.55
C PRO A 114 10.53 3.29 12.02
N LEU A 115 9.76 4.32 11.67
CA LEU A 115 9.96 5.64 12.23
C LEU A 115 9.60 5.60 13.74
N GLY A 116 10.54 5.99 14.59
CA GLY A 116 10.34 6.04 16.05
C GLY A 116 10.56 4.72 16.81
N ALA A 117 11.23 3.74 16.20
CA ALA A 117 11.61 2.46 16.83
C ALA A 117 13.13 2.37 17.10
#